data_AF-A0A3S4IA28-F1
#
_entry.id   AF-A0A3S4IA28-F1
#
_cell.length_a   1.000
_cell.length_b   1.000
_cell.length_c   1.000
_cell.angle_alpha   90.00
_cell.angle_beta   90.00
_cell.angle_gamma   90.00
#
_symmetry.space_group_name_H-M   'P 1'
#
loop_
_entity.id
_entity.type
_entity.pdbx_description
1 polymer ?
#
loop_
_entity_poly.entity_id
_entity_poly.type
_entity_poly.pdbx_seq_one_letter_code
_entity_poly.pdbx_strand_id
1 'polypeptide(L)'
;MARAILSAARRWLAPIYFLAWMAAAWAGEPILIRYPAFSPESEARFQPYLDLLREALERTSPKYGPAELQPSPQSMTETRYLQELLLGNLDVAWSSTSEERERLMRPVRIPLDKGLLGYRVALIPAARQSDIAGVRDLAGLRRLRVGQGLGWGDVRLYRHNGIQVTEAGYELLFAMLDKGASICFPAASARCFPNWTTGPPPIPAWQWTSRC
;
A
#
# COMPACT_ATOMS: atom_id res chain seq x y z
N MET A 1 -53.06 15.71 45.12
CA MET A 1 -52.13 14.55 45.15
C MET A 1 -51.30 14.39 43.86
N ALA A 2 -51.83 14.60 42.64
CA ALA A 2 -51.09 14.37 41.38
C ALA A 2 -49.83 15.25 41.17
N ARG A 3 -49.82 16.51 41.63
CA ARG A 3 -48.67 17.43 41.45
C ARG A 3 -47.42 17.05 42.27
N ALA A 4 -47.57 16.33 43.38
CA ALA A 4 -46.44 15.90 44.22
C ALA A 4 -45.71 14.65 43.68
N ILE A 5 -46.43 13.82 42.92
CA ILE A 5 -45.86 12.61 42.28
C ILE A 5 -45.04 12.99 41.05
N LEU A 6 -45.49 14.01 40.30
CA LEU A 6 -44.77 14.56 39.14
C LEU A 6 -43.44 15.25 39.51
N SER A 7 -43.37 15.91 40.68
CA SER A 7 -42.12 16.55 41.15
C SER A 7 -41.11 15.54 41.70
N ALA A 8 -41.58 14.43 42.28
CA ALA A 8 -40.72 13.33 42.69
C ALA A 8 -40.09 12.65 41.47
N ALA A 9 -40.87 12.26 40.46
CA ALA A 9 -40.36 11.62 39.23
C ALA A 9 -39.30 12.47 38.50
N ARG A 10 -39.48 13.81 38.47
CA ARG A 10 -38.53 14.75 37.85
C ARG A 10 -37.20 14.86 38.60
N ARG A 11 -37.16 14.58 39.92
CA ARG A 11 -35.91 14.55 40.72
C ARG A 11 -35.09 13.27 40.51
N TRP A 12 -35.71 12.17 40.11
CA TRP A 12 -35.02 10.91 39.80
C TRP A 12 -34.56 10.80 38.34
N LEU A 13 -35.16 11.56 37.43
CA LEU A 13 -34.75 11.61 36.02
C LEU A 13 -33.50 12.47 35.80
N ALA A 14 -33.34 13.58 36.52
CA ALA A 14 -32.18 14.47 36.40
C ALA A 14 -30.80 13.79 36.58
N PRO A 15 -30.57 12.91 37.58
CA PRO A 15 -29.29 12.20 37.70
C PRO A 15 -29.07 11.16 36.60
N ILE A 16 -30.13 10.56 36.03
CA ILE A 16 -30.03 9.63 34.89
C ILE A 16 -29.60 10.38 33.62
N TYR A 17 -30.19 11.54 33.36
CA TYR A 17 -29.77 12.40 32.25
C TYR A 17 -28.34 12.91 32.46
N PHE A 18 -27.94 13.24 33.69
CA PHE A 18 -26.57 13.66 34.00
C PHE A 18 -25.55 12.53 33.84
N LEU A 19 -25.88 11.31 34.28
CA LEU A 19 -25.06 10.11 34.06
C LEU A 19 -24.94 9.74 32.57
N ALA A 20 -26.02 9.84 31.81
CA ALA A 20 -26.00 9.62 30.36
C ALA A 20 -25.18 10.70 29.63
N TRP A 21 -25.25 11.95 30.07
CA TRP A 21 -24.46 13.06 29.53
C TRP A 21 -22.96 12.91 29.86
N MET A 22 -22.63 12.45 31.07
CA MET A 22 -21.24 12.09 31.44
C MET A 22 -20.70 10.91 30.64
N ALA A 23 -21.52 9.88 30.38
CA ALA A 23 -21.12 8.74 29.56
C ALA A 23 -20.85 9.15 28.11
N ALA A 24 -21.67 10.03 27.53
CA ALA A 24 -21.47 10.58 26.19
C ALA A 24 -20.22 11.48 26.12
N ALA A 25 -19.93 12.27 27.17
CA ALA A 25 -18.73 13.10 27.24
C ALA A 25 -17.42 12.31 27.40
N TRP A 26 -17.51 11.01 27.77
CA TRP A 26 -16.36 10.10 27.89
C TRP A 26 -16.05 9.33 26.60
N ALA A 27 -16.92 9.39 25.60
CA ALA A 27 -16.58 8.89 24.28
C ALA A 27 -15.62 9.89 23.63
N GLY A 28 -14.32 9.64 23.78
CA GLY A 28 -13.28 10.44 23.11
C GLY A 28 -13.53 10.47 21.60
N GLU A 29 -13.37 11.63 20.97
CA GLU A 29 -13.50 11.75 19.53
C GLU A 29 -12.52 10.81 18.83
N PRO A 30 -12.95 10.09 17.77
CA PRO A 30 -12.08 9.18 17.06
C PRO A 30 -10.91 9.94 16.45
N ILE A 31 -9.70 9.43 16.69
CA ILE A 31 -8.49 9.96 16.05
C ILE A 31 -8.55 9.61 14.57
N LEU A 32 -8.46 10.63 13.72
CA LEU A 32 -8.42 10.46 12.27
C LEU A 32 -7.01 10.08 11.82
N ILE A 33 -6.88 8.93 11.15
CA ILE A 33 -5.62 8.44 10.58
C ILE A 33 -5.73 8.51 9.05
N ARG A 34 -4.98 9.43 8.47
CA ARG A 34 -4.96 9.71 7.02
C ARG A 34 -3.97 8.82 6.31
N TYR A 35 -4.41 8.17 5.24
CA TYR A 35 -3.60 7.29 4.41
C TYR A 35 -3.78 7.62 2.92
N PRO A 36 -2.82 7.28 2.04
CA PRO A 36 -2.94 7.58 0.61
C PRO A 36 -4.08 6.78 -0.01
N ALA A 37 -4.95 7.45 -0.77
CA ALA A 37 -5.90 6.78 -1.64
C ALA A 37 -5.16 6.00 -2.74
N PHE A 38 -5.69 4.83 -3.05
CA PHE A 38 -5.16 3.98 -4.11
C PHE A 38 -5.95 4.20 -5.39
N SER A 39 -5.28 4.02 -6.52
CA SER A 39 -6.00 3.91 -7.78
C SER A 39 -6.79 2.59 -7.79
N PRO A 40 -7.90 2.48 -8.54
CA PRO A 40 -8.69 1.24 -8.61
C PRO A 40 -7.84 0.00 -8.95
N GLU A 41 -6.79 0.18 -9.75
CA GLU A 41 -5.89 -0.89 -10.16
C GLU A 41 -4.94 -1.34 -9.03
N SER A 42 -4.64 -0.44 -8.10
CA SER A 42 -3.76 -0.71 -6.95
C SER A 42 -4.52 -1.07 -5.68
N GLU A 43 -5.83 -0.80 -5.61
CA GLU A 43 -6.65 -0.95 -4.40
C GLU A 43 -6.61 -2.37 -3.84
N ALA A 44 -6.89 -3.37 -4.69
CA ALA A 44 -6.87 -4.78 -4.29
C ALA A 44 -5.51 -5.23 -3.70
N ARG A 45 -4.42 -4.60 -4.15
CA ARG A 45 -3.07 -4.88 -3.67
C ARG A 45 -2.85 -4.35 -2.26
N PHE A 46 -3.42 -3.19 -1.94
CA PHE A 46 -3.23 -2.56 -0.64
C PHE A 46 -4.27 -2.97 0.40
N GLN A 47 -5.37 -3.58 -0.03
CA GLN A 47 -6.46 -4.02 0.86
C GLN A 47 -6.00 -4.88 2.05
N PRO A 48 -5.15 -5.91 1.90
CA PRO A 48 -4.72 -6.72 3.04
C PRO A 48 -3.97 -5.92 4.11
N TYR A 49 -3.24 -4.88 3.71
CA TYR A 49 -2.53 -4.01 4.63
C TYR A 49 -3.46 -3.02 5.34
N LEU A 50 -4.52 -2.56 4.64
CA LEU A 50 -5.58 -1.76 5.26
C LEU A 50 -6.38 -2.57 6.27
N ASP A 51 -6.71 -3.82 5.95
CA ASP A 51 -7.44 -4.72 6.87
C ASP A 51 -6.60 -4.98 8.12
N LEU A 52 -5.31 -5.24 7.96
CA LEU A 52 -4.39 -5.40 9.09
C LEU A 52 -4.29 -4.13 9.94
N LEU A 53 -4.25 -2.96 9.30
CA LEU A 53 -4.22 -1.68 10.01
C LEU A 53 -5.51 -1.46 10.80
N ARG A 54 -6.68 -1.75 10.19
CA ARG A 54 -7.98 -1.67 10.85
C ARG A 54 -8.05 -2.58 12.08
N GLU A 55 -7.66 -3.84 11.92
CA GLU A 55 -7.61 -4.81 13.03
C GLU A 55 -6.67 -4.34 14.15
N ALA A 56 -5.52 -3.75 13.81
CA ALA A 56 -4.60 -3.21 14.80
C ALA A 56 -5.22 -2.03 15.57
N LEU A 57 -5.94 -1.14 14.89
CA LEU A 57 -6.63 -0.02 15.53
C LEU A 57 -7.76 -0.50 16.45
N GLU A 58 -8.57 -1.46 16.01
CA GLU A 58 -9.64 -2.04 16.82
C GLU A 58 -9.11 -2.69 18.10
N ARG A 59 -8.04 -3.50 17.99
CA ARG A 59 -7.42 -4.15 19.17
C ARG A 59 -6.75 -3.18 20.12
N THR A 60 -6.34 -2.01 19.63
CA THR A 60 -5.63 -1.00 20.43
C THR A 60 -6.54 0.10 20.95
N SER A 61 -7.80 0.15 20.49
CA SER A 61 -8.84 1.10 20.93
C SER A 61 -9.04 1.16 22.45
N PRO A 62 -9.07 0.05 23.21
CA PRO A 62 -9.20 0.11 24.68
C PRO A 62 -8.06 0.86 25.38
N LYS A 63 -6.90 1.01 24.73
CA LYS A 63 -5.71 1.66 25.29
C LYS A 63 -5.49 3.07 24.75
N TYR A 64 -5.78 3.32 23.48
CA TYR A 64 -5.47 4.59 22.81
C TYR A 64 -6.70 5.40 22.40
N GLY A 65 -7.90 4.86 22.59
CA GLY A 65 -9.15 5.46 22.13
C GLY A 65 -9.53 5.02 20.71
N PRO A 66 -10.75 5.35 20.26
CA PRO A 66 -11.22 5.01 18.92
C PRO A 66 -10.39 5.75 17.86
N ALA A 67 -10.22 5.11 16.70
CA ALA A 67 -9.54 5.69 15.55
C ALA A 67 -10.27 5.34 14.25
N GLU A 68 -10.29 6.25 13.30
CA GLU A 68 -10.91 6.10 11.99
C GLU A 68 -9.90 6.29 10.87
N LEU A 69 -9.98 5.42 9.85
CA LEU A 69 -9.11 5.49 8.68
C LEU A 69 -9.75 6.35 7.59
N GLN A 70 -9.02 7.35 7.10
CA GLN A 70 -9.46 8.23 6.03
C GLN A 70 -8.49 8.21 4.84
N PRO A 71 -8.95 7.86 3.62
CA PRO A 71 -8.13 7.99 2.43
C PRO A 71 -7.95 9.46 2.04
N SER A 72 -6.84 9.79 1.37
CA SER A 72 -6.66 11.11 0.76
C SER A 72 -7.72 11.38 -0.34
N PRO A 73 -8.03 12.65 -0.66
CA PRO A 73 -9.07 12.96 -1.66
C PRO A 73 -8.79 12.43 -3.06
N GLN A 74 -7.51 12.22 -3.40
CA GLN A 74 -7.06 11.78 -4.71
C GLN A 74 -5.98 10.71 -4.56
N SER A 75 -5.95 9.79 -5.52
CA SER A 75 -4.84 8.84 -5.66
C SER A 75 -3.58 9.57 -6.10
N MET A 76 -2.42 9.06 -5.66
CA MET A 76 -1.14 9.73 -5.92
C MET A 76 0.01 8.73 -6.09
N THR A 77 1.07 9.18 -6.75
CA THR A 77 2.28 8.36 -6.94
C THR A 77 3.01 8.13 -5.62
N GLU A 78 3.89 7.12 -5.58
CA GLU A 78 4.71 6.84 -4.40
C GLU A 78 5.53 8.04 -3.95
N THR A 79 6.17 8.72 -4.89
CA THR A 79 6.91 9.95 -4.60
C THR A 79 6.02 11.00 -3.95
N ARG A 80 4.77 11.15 -4.43
CA ARG A 80 3.86 12.19 -3.93
C ARG A 80 3.35 11.87 -2.52
N TYR A 81 2.87 10.66 -2.24
CA TYR A 81 2.39 10.39 -0.87
C TYR A 81 3.52 10.41 0.17
N LEU A 82 4.75 10.05 -0.21
CA LEU A 82 5.88 10.15 0.71
C LEU A 82 6.21 11.61 1.04
N GLN A 83 6.02 12.54 0.10
CA GLN A 83 6.12 13.97 0.37
C GLN A 83 5.00 14.45 1.30
N GLU A 84 3.75 14.05 1.04
CA GLU A 84 2.60 14.41 1.88
C GLU A 84 2.74 13.87 3.32
N LEU A 85 3.34 12.69 3.49
CA LEU A 85 3.67 12.11 4.79
C LEU A 85 4.68 12.99 5.55
N LEU A 86 5.70 13.53 4.88
CA LEU A 86 6.67 14.44 5.48
C LEU A 86 6.07 15.81 5.83
N LEU A 87 5.08 16.26 5.05
CA LEU A 87 4.35 17.50 5.32
C LEU A 87 3.30 17.37 6.43
N GLY A 88 3.03 16.15 6.91
CA GLY A 88 2.00 15.88 7.91
C GLY A 88 0.57 15.89 7.37
N ASN A 89 0.41 15.79 6.04
CA ASN A 89 -0.90 15.68 5.38
C ASN A 89 -1.40 14.22 5.36
N LEU A 90 -0.48 13.26 5.51
CA LEU A 90 -0.76 11.84 5.74
C LEU A 90 -0.13 11.41 7.06
N ASP A 91 -0.72 10.42 7.70
CA ASP A 91 -0.24 9.86 8.98
C ASP A 91 0.44 8.50 8.78
N VAL A 92 0.02 7.73 7.77
CA VAL A 92 0.57 6.41 7.43
C VAL A 92 0.65 6.20 5.92
N ALA A 93 1.68 5.50 5.46
CA ALA A 93 1.84 5.09 4.07
C ALA A 93 2.63 3.77 3.96
N TRP A 94 2.55 3.12 2.79
CA TRP A 94 3.23 1.86 2.50
C TRP A 94 4.27 2.07 1.42
N SER A 95 5.54 1.83 1.74
CA SER A 95 6.64 1.95 0.78
C SER A 95 7.74 0.93 1.08
N SER A 96 8.67 0.79 0.15
CA SER A 96 9.92 0.08 0.39
C SER A 96 10.79 0.84 1.39
N THR A 97 11.57 0.11 2.20
CA THR A 97 12.49 0.75 3.14
C THR A 97 13.79 1.20 2.45
N SER A 98 14.37 2.29 2.94
CA SER A 98 15.75 2.73 2.66
C SER A 98 16.29 3.46 3.89
N GLU A 99 17.61 3.49 4.07
CA GLU A 99 18.22 4.22 5.19
C GLU A 99 17.82 5.70 5.22
N GLU A 100 17.71 6.32 4.05
CA GLU A 100 17.27 7.71 3.91
C GLU A 100 15.84 7.89 4.41
N ARG A 101 14.91 6.99 4.04
CA ARG A 101 13.52 7.06 4.48
C ARG A 101 13.39 6.80 5.97
N GLU A 102 14.12 5.83 6.52
CA GLU A 102 14.08 5.55 7.97
C GLU A 102 14.69 6.67 8.83
N ARG A 103 15.55 7.52 8.25
CA ARG A 103 16.03 8.75 8.91
C ARG A 103 14.99 9.87 8.88
N LEU A 104 14.21 9.97 7.80
CA LEU A 104 13.24 11.05 7.60
C LEU A 104 11.84 10.73 8.15
N MET A 105 11.49 9.45 8.29
CA MET A 105 10.15 8.97 8.64
C MET A 105 10.25 7.87 9.70
N ARG A 106 9.18 7.65 10.47
CA ARG A 106 9.14 6.59 11.49
C ARG A 106 8.73 5.24 10.87
N PRO A 107 9.63 4.23 10.79
CA PRO A 107 9.28 2.95 10.17
C PRO A 107 8.56 2.02 11.14
N VAL A 108 7.60 1.25 10.63
CA VAL A 108 7.03 0.07 11.32
C VAL A 108 7.80 -1.16 10.85
N ARG A 109 8.73 -1.66 11.66
CA ARG A 109 9.65 -2.76 11.30
C ARG A 109 9.03 -4.14 11.47
N ILE A 110 7.84 -4.33 10.90
CA ILE A 110 7.17 -5.63 10.84
C ILE A 110 7.16 -6.03 9.35
N PRO A 111 7.87 -7.09 8.94
CA PRO A 111 7.97 -7.47 7.54
C PRO A 111 6.66 -8.13 7.10
N LEU A 112 5.68 -7.32 6.68
CA LEU A 112 4.35 -7.77 6.25
C LEU A 112 4.44 -8.79 5.11
N ASP A 113 5.37 -8.55 4.18
CA ASP A 113 5.61 -9.45 3.04
C ASP A 113 6.79 -10.42 3.27
N LYS A 114 7.34 -10.52 4.49
CA LYS A 114 8.49 -11.41 4.81
C LYS A 114 9.67 -11.32 3.83
N GLY A 115 9.93 -10.14 3.25
CA GLY A 115 11.01 -9.92 2.30
C GLY A 115 10.70 -10.30 0.84
N LEU A 116 9.48 -10.72 0.52
CA LEU A 116 9.06 -11.05 -0.85
C LEU A 116 9.19 -9.86 -1.83
N LEU A 117 9.17 -8.63 -1.32
CA LEU A 117 9.47 -7.44 -2.13
C LEU A 117 10.89 -7.44 -2.71
N GLY A 118 11.85 -8.16 -2.11
CA GLY A 118 13.23 -8.28 -2.61
C GLY A 118 13.42 -9.33 -3.69
N TYR A 119 12.48 -10.28 -3.83
CA TYR A 119 12.54 -11.29 -4.88
C TYR A 119 12.03 -10.70 -6.20
N ARG A 120 12.93 -10.45 -7.15
CA ARG A 120 12.59 -9.92 -8.46
C ARG A 120 12.33 -11.09 -9.42
N VAL A 121 11.10 -11.15 -9.94
CA VAL A 121 10.75 -12.05 -11.05
C VAL A 121 10.58 -11.17 -12.28
N ALA A 122 11.38 -11.43 -13.32
CA ALA A 122 11.28 -10.71 -14.57
C ALA A 122 10.05 -11.18 -15.34
N LEU A 123 9.08 -10.28 -15.53
CA LEU A 123 7.97 -10.49 -16.45
C LEU A 123 8.45 -10.20 -17.87
N ILE A 124 8.27 -11.16 -18.76
CA ILE A 124 8.64 -11.08 -20.18
C ILE A 124 7.55 -11.70 -21.07
N PRO A 125 7.35 -11.19 -22.30
CA PRO A 125 6.53 -11.86 -23.28
C PRO A 125 7.12 -13.25 -23.60
N ALA A 126 6.30 -14.31 -23.66
CA ALA A 126 6.79 -15.67 -23.94
C ALA A 126 7.66 -15.76 -25.20
N ALA A 127 7.32 -15.00 -26.24
CA ALA A 127 8.08 -14.95 -27.49
C ALA A 127 9.53 -14.42 -27.33
N ARG A 128 9.85 -13.75 -26.21
CA ARG A 128 11.16 -13.16 -25.93
C ARG A 128 11.99 -13.96 -24.93
N GLN A 129 11.57 -15.18 -24.58
CA GLN A 129 12.33 -16.04 -23.67
C GLN A 129 13.79 -16.24 -24.12
N SER A 130 14.04 -16.32 -25.43
CA SER A 130 15.39 -16.44 -26.00
C SER A 130 16.29 -15.24 -25.68
N ASP A 131 15.71 -14.04 -25.56
CA ASP A 131 16.46 -12.80 -25.35
C ASP A 131 17.08 -12.74 -23.95
N ILE A 132 16.48 -13.45 -22.99
CA ILE A 132 16.90 -13.46 -21.59
C ILE A 132 17.52 -14.79 -21.13
N ALA A 133 17.29 -15.89 -21.85
CA ALA A 133 17.73 -17.24 -21.42
C ALA A 133 19.26 -17.35 -21.21
N GLY A 134 20.04 -16.52 -21.89
CA GLY A 134 21.50 -16.47 -21.75
C GLY A 134 22.02 -15.48 -20.69
N VAL A 135 21.16 -14.71 -20.03
CA VAL A 135 21.58 -13.68 -19.07
C VAL A 135 21.85 -14.32 -17.71
N ARG A 136 23.14 -14.45 -17.37
CA ARG A 136 23.61 -15.07 -16.11
C ARG A 136 24.42 -14.13 -15.23
N ASP A 137 24.68 -12.92 -15.71
CA ASP A 137 25.52 -11.94 -15.04
C ASP A 137 25.04 -10.50 -15.32
N LEU A 138 25.66 -9.55 -14.63
CA LEU A 138 25.36 -8.14 -14.78
C LEU A 138 25.69 -7.62 -16.19
N ALA A 139 26.70 -8.16 -16.85
CA ALA A 139 27.05 -7.76 -18.21
C ALA A 139 25.95 -8.15 -19.21
N GLY A 140 25.31 -9.30 -19.02
CA GLY A 140 24.12 -9.74 -19.72
C GLY A 140 22.94 -8.81 -19.46
N LEU A 141 22.70 -8.48 -18.20
CA LEU A 141 21.58 -7.63 -17.81
C LEU A 141 21.69 -6.21 -18.38
N ARG A 142 22.90 -5.66 -18.50
CA ARG A 142 23.16 -4.35 -19.13
C ARG A 142 22.76 -4.27 -20.61
N ARG A 143 22.66 -5.41 -21.31
CA ARG A 143 22.19 -5.47 -22.69
C ARG A 143 20.66 -5.38 -22.80
N LEU A 144 19.95 -5.55 -21.69
CA LEU A 144 18.49 -5.50 -21.66
C LEU A 144 17.98 -4.09 -21.39
N ARG A 145 16.72 -3.86 -21.78
CA ARG A 145 15.95 -2.68 -21.42
C ARG A 145 14.87 -3.06 -20.41
N VAL A 146 14.93 -2.45 -19.23
CA VAL A 146 14.06 -2.76 -18.09
C VAL A 146 12.94 -1.71 -18.00
N GLY A 147 11.70 -2.15 -17.89
CA GLY A 147 10.57 -1.28 -17.53
C GLY A 147 10.48 -1.13 -16.00
N GLN A 148 10.22 0.07 -15.47
CA GLN A 148 9.99 0.30 -14.04
C GLN A 148 8.92 1.38 -13.78
N GLY A 149 8.27 1.32 -12.62
CA GLY A 149 7.32 2.36 -12.23
C GLY A 149 7.99 3.73 -12.02
N LEU A 150 7.29 4.79 -12.41
CA LEU A 150 7.73 6.17 -12.19
C LEU A 150 8.04 6.43 -10.72
N GLY A 151 9.29 6.83 -10.43
CA GLY A 151 9.72 7.19 -9.08
C GLY A 151 10.03 6.01 -8.15
N TRP A 152 10.03 4.77 -8.65
CA TRP A 152 10.40 3.61 -7.83
C TRP A 152 11.89 3.65 -7.46
N GLY A 153 12.22 3.26 -6.21
CA GLY A 153 13.59 3.29 -5.70
C GLY A 153 14.59 2.45 -6.51
N ASP A 154 14.10 1.38 -7.14
CA ASP A 154 14.87 0.48 -8.00
C ASP A 154 15.46 1.18 -9.24
N VAL A 155 14.82 2.25 -9.74
CA VAL A 155 15.27 2.96 -10.95
C VAL A 155 16.70 3.48 -10.77
N ARG A 156 17.01 4.03 -9.59
CA ARG A 156 18.37 4.51 -9.29
C ARG A 156 19.38 3.37 -9.27
N LEU A 157 19.00 2.21 -8.73
CA LEU A 157 19.86 1.03 -8.68
C LEU A 157 20.20 0.51 -10.08
N TYR A 158 19.20 0.38 -10.96
CA TYR A 158 19.42 -0.05 -12.34
C TYR A 158 20.30 0.95 -13.12
N ARG A 159 20.02 2.25 -13.00
CA ARG A 159 20.83 3.30 -13.65
C ARG A 159 22.27 3.31 -13.14
N HIS A 160 22.47 3.19 -11.83
CA HIS A 160 23.81 3.11 -11.24
C HIS A 160 24.61 1.90 -11.78
N ASN A 161 23.92 0.79 -12.06
CA ASN A 161 24.53 -0.40 -12.65
C ASN A 161 24.66 -0.35 -14.18
N GLY A 162 24.34 0.77 -14.84
CA GLY A 162 24.46 0.94 -16.30
C GLY A 162 23.40 0.18 -17.10
N ILE A 163 22.27 -0.16 -16.48
CA ILE A 163 21.15 -0.86 -17.13
C ILE A 163 20.18 0.19 -17.70
N GLN A 164 19.70 -0.03 -18.93
CA GLN A 164 18.73 0.87 -19.55
C GLN A 164 17.36 0.70 -18.87
N VAL A 165 16.80 1.81 -18.37
CA VAL A 165 15.50 1.81 -17.69
C VAL A 165 14.54 2.75 -18.41
N THR A 166 13.35 2.25 -18.72
CA THR A 166 12.21 3.07 -19.15
C THR A 166 11.20 3.14 -18.02
N GLU A 167 10.79 4.35 -17.64
CA GLU A 167 9.81 4.57 -16.58
C GLU A 167 8.42 4.82 -17.16
N ALA A 168 7.39 4.23 -16.56
CA ALA A 168 5.99 4.53 -16.87
C ALA A 168 5.07 4.30 -15.67
N GLY A 169 3.81 4.72 -15.79
CA GLY A 169 2.77 4.30 -14.84
C GLY A 169 2.59 2.79 -14.89
N TYR A 170 2.16 2.18 -13.78
CA TYR A 170 2.12 0.71 -13.63
C TYR A 170 1.39 -0.01 -14.78
N GLU A 171 0.20 0.45 -15.15
CA GLU A 171 -0.58 -0.12 -16.26
C GLU A 171 0.14 -0.05 -17.62
N LEU A 172 0.86 1.05 -17.85
CA LEU A 172 1.60 1.25 -19.08
C LEU A 172 2.82 0.32 -19.18
N LEU A 173 3.32 -0.22 -18.07
CA LEU A 173 4.45 -1.15 -18.08
C LEU A 173 4.11 -2.46 -18.80
N PHE A 174 2.89 -2.98 -18.62
CA PHE A 174 2.43 -4.16 -19.34
C PHE A 174 2.30 -3.86 -20.84
N ALA A 175 1.67 -2.74 -21.19
CA ALA A 175 1.57 -2.31 -22.58
C ALA A 175 2.95 -2.06 -23.23
N MET A 176 3.95 -1.64 -22.46
CA MET A 176 5.32 -1.46 -22.93
C MET A 176 6.06 -2.77 -23.16
N LEU A 177 5.78 -3.81 -22.37
CA LEU A 177 6.26 -5.16 -22.65
C LEU A 177 5.70 -5.68 -23.97
N ASP A 178 4.39 -5.52 -24.18
CA ASP A 178 3.72 -5.96 -25.41
C ASP A 178 4.23 -5.22 -26.65
N LYS A 179 4.45 -3.90 -26.53
CA LYS A 179 5.00 -3.08 -27.62
C LYS A 179 6.52 -3.22 -27.79
N GLY A 180 7.19 -3.98 -26.93
CA GLY A 180 8.63 -4.19 -26.99
C GLY A 180 9.48 -2.97 -26.60
N ALA A 181 8.87 -1.94 -26.01
CA ALA A 181 9.55 -0.74 -25.53
C ALA A 181 10.44 -1.04 -24.30
N SER A 182 10.14 -2.13 -23.58
CA SER A 182 10.98 -2.77 -22.57
C SER A 182 11.02 -4.27 -22.82
N ILE A 183 12.15 -4.91 -22.53
CA ILE A 183 12.34 -6.36 -22.70
C ILE A 183 11.83 -7.11 -21.48
N CYS A 184 12.01 -6.56 -20.27
CA CYS A 184 11.54 -7.18 -19.04
C CYS A 184 11.05 -6.15 -18.02
N PHE A 185 10.13 -6.59 -17.16
CA PHE A 185 9.65 -5.85 -16.01
C PHE A 185 9.88 -6.68 -14.73
N PRO A 186 10.97 -6.43 -13.99
CA PRO A 186 11.27 -7.11 -12.73
C PRO A 186 10.33 -6.62 -11.62
N ALA A 187 9.23 -7.33 -11.43
CA ALA A 187 8.30 -7.09 -10.34
C ALA A 187 8.66 -7.94 -9.11
N ALA A 188 8.20 -7.52 -7.93
CA ALA A 188 8.32 -8.37 -6.73
C ALA A 188 7.56 -9.68 -6.93
N SER A 189 8.05 -10.79 -6.39
CA SER A 189 7.37 -12.09 -6.46
C SER A 189 5.92 -12.03 -5.95
N ALA A 190 5.68 -11.28 -4.87
CA ALA A 190 4.33 -11.01 -4.34
C ALA A 190 3.41 -10.27 -5.33
N ARG A 191 3.97 -9.54 -6.31
CA ARG A 191 3.22 -8.86 -7.37
C ARG A 191 2.97 -9.76 -8.58
N CYS A 192 3.83 -10.75 -8.83
CA CYS A 192 3.65 -11.72 -9.91
C CYS A 192 2.70 -12.87 -9.53
N PHE A 193 2.52 -13.13 -8.23
CA PHE A 193 1.71 -14.24 -7.72
C PHE A 193 0.78 -13.77 -6.59
N PRO A 194 -0.35 -13.11 -6.89
CA PRO A 194 -1.33 -12.77 -5.88
C PRO A 194 -2.10 -14.03 -5.46
N ASN A 195 -1.72 -14.66 -4.34
CA ASN A 195 -2.35 -15.85 -3.72
C ASN A 195 -2.50 -17.10 -4.61
N TRP A 196 -1.94 -18.23 -4.18
CA TRP A 196 -2.12 -19.54 -4.83
C TRP A 196 -3.58 -20.06 -4.82
N THR A 197 -4.48 -19.41 -4.08
CA THR A 197 -5.87 -19.84 -3.84
C THR A 197 -6.94 -19.00 -4.54
N THR A 198 -6.59 -17.81 -5.02
CA THR A 198 -7.49 -16.98 -5.82
C THR A 198 -6.95 -16.98 -7.23
N GLY A 199 -7.79 -17.33 -8.20
CA GLY A 199 -7.42 -17.42 -9.61
C GLY A 199 -6.71 -16.18 -10.15
N PRO A 200 -6.15 -16.27 -11.37
CA PRO A 200 -5.29 -15.23 -11.89
C PRO A 200 -5.96 -13.85 -11.81
N PRO A 201 -5.19 -12.78 -11.53
CA PRO A 201 -5.69 -11.42 -11.63
C PRO A 201 -6.32 -11.20 -13.03
N PRO A 202 -7.11 -10.14 -13.24
CA PRO A 202 -7.57 -9.74 -14.56
C PRO A 202 -6.40 -9.15 -15.39
N ILE A 203 -5.27 -9.85 -15.40
CA ILE A 203 -4.28 -9.75 -16.47
C ILE A 203 -4.90 -10.58 -17.60
N PRO A 204 -5.10 -10.02 -18.80
CA PRO A 204 -5.67 -10.78 -19.89
C PRO A 204 -4.83 -12.05 -20.08
N ALA A 205 -5.52 -13.20 -20.08
CA ALA A 205 -4.94 -14.53 -20.05
C ALA A 205 -4.13 -14.83 -21.32
N TRP A 206 -2.93 -14.27 -21.41
CA TRP A 206 -2.01 -14.51 -22.52
C TRP A 206 -0.61 -14.79 -21.96
N GLN A 207 -0.28 -16.08 -21.90
CA GLN A 207 1.08 -16.63 -22.05
C GLN A 207 2.24 -15.85 -21.38
N TRP A 208 2.11 -15.46 -20.12
CA TRP A 208 3.24 -14.94 -19.35
C TRP A 208 3.98 -16.13 -18.69
N THR A 209 5.21 -16.39 -19.10
CA THR A 209 6.06 -17.41 -18.47
C THR A 209 6.93 -16.77 -17.39
N SER A 210 6.69 -17.11 -16.13
CA SER A 210 7.62 -16.86 -15.03
C SER A 210 8.66 -17.98 -14.99
N ARG A 211 9.64 -17.94 -15.88
CA ARG A 211 10.81 -18.82 -15.78
C ARG A 211 12.08 -17.99 -15.67
N CYS A 212 12.64 -18.02 -14.46
CA CYS A 212 14.01 -17.59 -14.16
C CYS A 212 15.03 -18.41 -14.94
#